data_AF-A0A2I0PFF8-F1
#
_entry.id   AF-A0A2I0PFF8-F1
#
_cell.length_a   1.000
_cell.length_b   1.000
_cell.length_c   1.000
_cell.angle_alpha   90.00
_cell.angle_beta   90.00
_cell.angle_gamma   90.00
#
_symmetry.space_group_name_H-M   'P 1'
#
loop_
_entity.id
_entity.type
_entity.pdbx_description
1 polymer ?
#
loop_
_entity_poly.entity_id
_entity_poly.type
_entity_poly.pdbx_seq_one_letter_code
_entity_poly.pdbx_strand_id
1 'polypeptide(L)'
;MSAWYRAPGFWCTLLVLILLGAGCTSPAIGDVAYTNGTLLVPVTASSGSADAFVQVTVYEITDLHQQEMTFRQVPVTLRQGENKISVPLDLPSGSYKLYIYILTPGDRQTATIRDIVV
;
A
#
# COMPACT_ATOMS: atom_id res chain seq x y z
N MET A 1 28.48 15.75 40.32
CA MET A 1 27.86 14.84 39.32
C MET A 1 26.35 15.01 39.43
N SER A 2 25.82 15.91 38.61
CA SER A 2 24.43 16.40 38.65
C SER A 2 23.46 15.36 38.09
N ALA A 3 22.41 15.04 38.85
CA ALA A 3 21.39 14.05 38.53
C ALA A 3 20.29 14.64 37.62
N TRP A 4 20.60 14.85 36.34
CA TRP A 4 19.66 15.42 35.34
C TRP A 4 18.52 14.45 34.94
N TYR A 5 18.61 13.16 35.30
CA TYR A 5 17.66 12.11 34.89
C TYR A 5 16.40 11.99 35.78
N ARG A 6 16.32 12.74 36.90
CA ARG A 6 15.17 12.67 37.84
C ARG A 6 14.08 13.71 37.60
N ALA A 7 14.27 14.61 36.62
CA ALA A 7 13.24 15.59 36.28
C ALA A 7 12.09 14.91 35.51
N PRO A 8 10.82 15.07 35.91
CA PRO A 8 9.68 14.46 35.22
C PRO A 8 9.60 14.91 33.75
N GLY A 9 10.11 16.10 33.43
CA GLY A 9 10.23 16.61 32.06
C GLY A 9 11.14 15.77 31.17
N PHE A 10 12.26 15.23 31.68
CA PHE A 10 13.18 14.40 30.89
C PHE A 10 12.50 13.10 30.42
N TRP A 11 11.68 12.51 31.29
CA TRP A 11 10.94 11.29 30.97
C TRP A 11 9.86 11.55 29.91
N CYS A 12 9.15 12.70 30.00
CA CYS A 12 8.19 13.12 28.99
C CYS A 12 8.86 13.40 27.64
N THR A 13 10.01 14.08 27.61
CA THR A 13 10.74 14.36 26.36
C THR A 13 11.29 13.07 25.73
N LEU A 14 11.80 12.15 26.54
CA LEU A 14 12.26 10.83 26.07
C LEU A 14 11.10 10.00 25.50
N LEU A 15 9.93 10.01 26.14
CA LEU A 15 8.71 9.35 25.64
C LEU A 15 8.25 9.94 24.30
N VAL A 16 8.27 11.27 24.14
CA VAL A 16 7.94 11.93 22.87
C VAL A 16 8.94 11.55 21.77
N LEU A 17 10.24 11.48 22.09
CA LEU A 17 11.27 11.04 21.14
C LEU A 17 11.10 9.58 20.71
N ILE A 18 10.73 8.67 21.63
CA ILE A 18 10.46 7.26 21.32
C ILE A 18 9.20 7.13 20.44
N LEU A 19 8.15 7.91 20.73
CA LEU A 19 6.91 7.91 19.93
C LEU A 19 7.14 8.42 18.50
N LEU A 20 8.04 9.40 18.30
CA LEU A 20 8.40 9.91 16.97
C LEU A 20 9.24 8.91 16.15
N GLY A 21 9.85 7.91 16.79
CA GLY A 21 10.65 6.87 16.13
C GLY A 21 9.86 5.65 15.65
N ALA A 22 8.57 5.54 15.98
CA ALA A 22 7.68 4.45 15.55
C ALA A 22 7.17 4.66 14.12
N GLY A 23 8.06 5.03 13.19
CA GLY A 23 7.76 5.11 11.77
C GLY A 23 7.48 3.72 11.22
N CYS A 24 6.23 3.45 10.87
CA CYS A 24 5.80 2.19 10.27
C CYS A 24 6.62 1.94 8.99
N THR A 25 7.41 0.86 8.97
CA THR A 25 8.28 0.49 7.83
C THR A 25 7.54 -0.26 6.71
N SER A 26 6.21 -0.18 6.69
CA SER A 26 5.39 -0.88 5.71
C SER A 26 5.44 -0.17 4.35
N PRO A 27 5.47 -0.92 3.25
CA PRO A 27 5.25 -0.37 1.92
C PRO A 27 3.98 0.48 1.86
N ALA A 28 4.03 1.61 1.17
CA ALA A 28 2.89 2.49 0.93
C ALA A 28 2.45 2.40 -0.53
N ILE A 29 1.14 2.34 -0.77
CA ILE A 29 0.56 2.39 -2.12
C ILE A 29 0.20 3.85 -2.42
N GLY A 30 0.69 4.38 -3.54
CA GLY A 30 0.36 5.73 -4.01
C GLY A 30 -0.95 5.81 -4.78
N ASP A 31 -1.11 6.86 -5.58
CA ASP A 31 -2.29 7.03 -6.42
C ASP A 31 -2.24 6.11 -7.64
N VAL A 32 -3.28 5.29 -7.74
CA VAL A 32 -3.38 4.25 -8.77
C VAL A 32 -4.03 4.85 -10.00
N ALA A 33 -3.45 4.58 -11.18
CA ALA A 33 -3.96 5.06 -12.45
C ALA A 33 -4.28 3.89 -13.37
N TYR A 34 -5.38 3.98 -14.12
CA TYR A 34 -5.73 3.01 -15.16
C TYR A 34 -5.53 3.65 -16.55
N THR A 35 -4.75 3.00 -17.41
CA THR A 35 -4.49 3.47 -18.76
C THR A 35 -4.22 2.30 -19.70
N ASN A 36 -4.80 2.31 -20.90
CA ASN A 36 -4.54 1.34 -21.97
C ASN A 36 -4.57 -0.13 -21.51
N GLY A 37 -5.61 -0.56 -20.77
CA GLY A 37 -5.71 -1.95 -20.31
C GLY A 37 -4.74 -2.33 -19.19
N THR A 38 -4.10 -1.35 -18.55
CA THR A 38 -3.09 -1.57 -17.51
C THR A 38 -3.35 -0.70 -16.30
N LEU A 39 -3.32 -1.31 -15.12
CA LEU A 39 -3.34 -0.61 -13.84
C LEU A 39 -1.91 -0.32 -13.39
N LEU A 40 -1.58 0.95 -13.20
CA LEU A 40 -0.32 1.43 -12.65
C LEU A 40 -0.47 1.61 -11.15
N VAL A 41 0.23 0.79 -10.38
CA VAL A 41 0.23 0.79 -8.92
C VAL A 41 1.61 1.27 -8.44
N PRO A 42 1.76 2.56 -8.09
CA PRO A 42 3.00 3.04 -7.48
C PRO A 42 3.11 2.53 -6.04
N VAL A 43 4.25 1.95 -5.69
CA VAL A 43 4.53 1.42 -4.36
C VAL A 43 5.86 1.95 -3.85
N THR A 44 5.84 2.61 -2.70
CA THR A 44 7.05 3.08 -2.02
C THR A 44 7.44 2.10 -0.93
N ALA A 45 8.66 1.55 -1.00
CA ALA A 45 9.22 0.68 0.03
C ALA A 45 10.34 1.39 0.79
N SER A 46 10.31 1.34 2.12
CA SER A 46 11.27 2.06 2.98
C SER A 46 12.62 1.36 3.10
N SER A 47 12.70 0.04 2.90
CA SER A 47 13.91 -0.73 3.16
C SER A 47 14.07 -1.95 2.25
N GLY A 48 15.30 -2.14 1.75
CA GLY A 48 15.75 -3.39 1.14
C GLY A 48 15.08 -3.75 -0.18
N SER A 49 15.50 -4.89 -0.72
CA SER A 49 14.81 -5.57 -1.81
C SER A 49 13.97 -6.69 -1.20
N ALA A 50 12.69 -6.78 -1.55
CA ALA A 50 11.79 -7.80 -1.04
C ALA A 50 10.90 -8.36 -2.15
N ASP A 51 10.81 -9.69 -2.22
CA ASP A 51 9.83 -10.34 -3.07
C ASP A 51 8.44 -10.19 -2.45
N ALA A 52 7.49 -9.80 -3.29
CA ALA A 52 6.12 -9.53 -2.90
C ALA A 52 5.14 -9.91 -4.03
N PHE A 53 3.85 -9.82 -3.74
CA PHE A 53 2.80 -9.91 -4.73
C PHE A 53 1.93 -8.65 -4.65
N VAL A 54 1.61 -8.11 -5.81
CA VAL A 54 0.50 -7.15 -5.93
C VAL A 54 -0.74 -7.93 -6.30
N GLN A 55 -1.71 -7.92 -5.41
CA GLN A 55 -3.01 -8.54 -5.62
C GLN A 55 -4.04 -7.45 -5.90
N VAL A 56 -4.82 -7.60 -6.96
CA VAL A 56 -5.90 -6.71 -7.35
C VAL A 56 -7.17 -7.53 -7.53
N THR A 57 -8.19 -7.23 -6.73
CA THR A 57 -9.55 -7.72 -6.94
C THR A 57 -10.41 -6.59 -7.49
N VAL A 58 -11.16 -6.86 -8.55
CA VAL A 58 -11.99 -5.87 -9.25
C VAL A 58 -13.46 -6.18 -8.99
N TYR A 59 -14.17 -5.18 -8.52
CA TYR A 59 -15.63 -5.22 -8.39
C TYR A 59 -16.24 -4.22 -9.36
N GLU A 60 -17.17 -4.65 -10.20
CA GLU A 60 -18.03 -3.74 -10.97
C GLU A 60 -19.10 -3.15 -10.06
N ILE A 61 -19.36 -1.85 -10.21
CA ILE A 61 -20.42 -1.16 -9.50
C ILE A 61 -21.57 -0.87 -10.47
N THR A 62 -22.69 -1.56 -10.26
CA THR A 62 -23.92 -1.38 -11.04
C THR A 62 -25.10 -1.28 -10.09
N ASP A 63 -25.95 -0.27 -10.24
CA ASP A 63 -27.16 -0.07 -9.42
C ASP A 63 -26.91 -0.15 -7.89
N LEU A 64 -25.78 0.38 -7.42
CA LEU A 64 -25.32 0.34 -6.02
C LEU A 64 -24.93 -1.07 -5.51
N HIS A 65 -24.88 -2.07 -6.39
CA HIS A 65 -24.35 -3.41 -6.11
C HIS A 65 -22.90 -3.53 -6.53
N GLN A 66 -22.13 -4.34 -5.80
CA GLN A 66 -20.75 -4.69 -6.15
C GLN A 66 -20.69 -6.15 -6.58
N GLN A 67 -20.22 -6.40 -7.80
CA GLN A 67 -20.03 -7.74 -8.35
C GLN A 67 -18.55 -7.98 -8.61
N GLU A 68 -17.97 -9.04 -8.03
CA GLU A 68 -16.59 -9.41 -8.32
C GLU A 68 -16.47 -9.85 -9.78
N MET A 69 -15.62 -9.16 -10.54
CA MET A 69 -15.39 -9.43 -11.96
C MET A 69 -14.15 -10.27 -12.17
N THR A 70 -13.05 -9.89 -11.52
CA THR A 70 -11.79 -10.57 -11.72
C THR A 70 -10.81 -10.38 -10.59
N PHE A 71 -9.84 -11.28 -10.56
CA PHE A 71 -8.74 -11.31 -9.61
C PHE A 71 -7.43 -11.42 -10.39
N ARG A 72 -6.43 -10.61 -10.02
CA ARG A 72 -5.08 -10.67 -10.57
C ARG A 72 -4.06 -10.60 -9.46
N GLN A 73 -3.03 -11.43 -9.56
CA GLN A 73 -1.90 -11.43 -8.65
C GLN A 73 -0.62 -11.44 -9.47
N VAL A 74 0.24 -10.44 -9.28
CA VAL A 74 1.49 -10.27 -10.03
C VAL A 74 2.66 -10.37 -9.05
N PRO A 75 3.63 -11.30 -9.25
CA PRO A 75 4.86 -11.31 -8.47
C PRO A 75 5.70 -10.09 -8.81
N VAL A 76 6.26 -9.43 -7.79
CA VAL A 76 7.10 -8.26 -7.93
C VAL A 76 8.27 -8.33 -6.96
N THR A 77 9.41 -7.78 -7.35
CA THR A 77 10.51 -7.53 -6.42
C THR A 77 10.51 -6.03 -6.12
N LEU A 78 10.09 -5.65 -4.92
CA LEU A 78 10.10 -4.28 -4.45
C LEU A 78 11.53 -3.87 -4.15
N ARG A 79 11.96 -2.73 -4.70
CA ARG A 79 13.23 -2.09 -4.38
C ARG A 79 12.98 -0.93 -3.42
N GLN A 80 14.00 -0.57 -2.66
CA GLN A 80 13.95 0.64 -1.83
C GLN A 80 13.61 1.87 -2.68
N GLY A 81 12.68 2.69 -2.20
CA GLY A 81 12.16 3.84 -2.93
C GLY A 81 10.88 3.53 -3.72
N GLU A 82 10.66 4.25 -4.81
CA GLU A 82 9.45 4.15 -5.64
C GLU A 82 9.54 3.00 -6.65
N ASN A 83 8.51 2.17 -6.69
CA ASN A 83 8.33 1.08 -7.64
C ASN A 83 7.06 1.35 -8.44
N LYS A 84 7.15 1.24 -9.78
CA LYS A 84 5.99 1.37 -10.66
C LYS A 84 5.60 -0.01 -11.14
N ILE A 85 4.48 -0.51 -10.64
CA ILE A 85 4.02 -1.87 -10.91
C ILE A 85 2.88 -1.80 -11.90
N SER A 86 3.01 -2.55 -12.99
CA SER A 86 2.00 -2.64 -14.04
C SER A 86 1.23 -3.95 -13.89
N VAL A 87 -0.08 -3.85 -13.64
CA VAL A 87 -0.97 -5.00 -13.55
C VAL A 87 -1.90 -4.99 -14.78
N PRO A 88 -1.76 -5.95 -15.72
CA PRO A 88 -2.61 -5.99 -16.90
C PRO A 88 -4.05 -6.35 -16.51
N LEU A 89 -4.98 -5.46 -16.84
CA LEU A 89 -6.41 -5.55 -16.54
C LEU A 89 -7.19 -5.05 -17.76
N ASP A 90 -7.83 -5.98 -18.47
CA ASP A 90 -8.77 -5.62 -19.53
C ASP A 90 -10.14 -5.40 -18.90
N LEU A 91 -10.60 -4.15 -18.86
CA LEU A 91 -11.89 -3.76 -18.28
C LEU A 91 -12.73 -3.07 -19.35
N PRO A 92 -14.01 -3.44 -19.51
CA PRO A 92 -14.92 -2.68 -20.35
C PRO A 92 -15.19 -1.29 -19.74
N SER A 93 -15.84 -0.41 -20.50
CA SER A 93 -16.29 0.88 -20.00
C SER A 93 -17.28 0.69 -18.84
N GLY A 94 -17.03 1.34 -17.72
CA GLY A 94 -17.82 1.12 -16.51
C GLY A 94 -17.22 1.76 -15.27
N SER A 95 -17.90 1.60 -14.14
CA SER A 95 -17.44 2.03 -12.82
C SER A 95 -16.99 0.82 -12.00
N TYR A 96 -15.79 0.90 -11.43
CA TYR A 96 -15.19 -0.22 -10.71
C TYR A 96 -14.63 0.20 -9.37
N LYS A 97 -14.68 -0.72 -8.40
CA LYS A 97 -13.98 -0.64 -7.13
C LYS A 97 -12.86 -1.68 -7.11
N LEU A 98 -11.64 -1.20 -6.90
CA LEU A 98 -10.43 -2.00 -6.86
C LEU A 98 -9.99 -2.20 -5.42
N TYR A 99 -9.74 -3.44 -5.05
CA TYR A 99 -9.12 -3.80 -3.78
C TYR A 99 -7.69 -4.24 -4.08
N ILE A 100 -6.72 -3.43 -3.67
CA ILE A 100 -5.31 -3.62 -4.01
C ILE A 100 -4.54 -3.93 -2.74
N TYR A 101 -3.81 -5.03 -2.74
CA TYR A 101 -2.99 -5.49 -1.62
C TYR A 101 -1.55 -5.68 -2.05
N ILE A 102 -0.63 -5.34 -1.15
CA ILE A 102 0.78 -5.76 -1.23
C ILE A 102 0.99 -6.86 -0.21
N LEU A 103 1.38 -8.04 -0.70
CA LEU A 103 1.59 -9.24 0.09
C LEU A 103 3.08 -9.57 0.09
N THR A 104 3.70 -9.66 1.26
CA THR A 104 5.06 -10.22 1.39
C THR A 104 4.95 -11.63 1.96
N PRO A 105 5.96 -12.52 1.76
CA PRO A 105 5.97 -13.83 2.38
C PRO A 105 5.73 -13.72 3.89
N GLY A 106 4.63 -14.32 4.36
CA GLY A 106 4.25 -14.33 5.78
C GLY A 106 3.25 -13.27 6.23
N ASP A 107 3.06 -12.15 5.51
CA ASP A 107 2.21 -11.02 5.99
C ASP A 107 1.54 -10.20 4.87
N ARG A 108 0.34 -9.67 5.19
CA ARG A 108 -0.32 -8.59 4.42
C ARG A 108 0.23 -7.25 4.88
N GLN A 109 1.03 -6.59 4.05
CA GLN A 109 1.73 -5.36 4.45
C GLN A 109 0.84 -4.13 4.36
N THR A 110 0.09 -3.99 3.26
CA THR A 110 -0.71 -2.79 3.01
C THR A 110 -1.85 -3.08 2.05
N ALA A 111 -2.90 -2.28 2.14
CA ALA A 111 -4.09 -2.37 1.32
C ALA A 111 -4.61 -0.97 0.99
N THR A 112 -5.16 -0.81 -0.21
CA THR A 112 -5.93 0.37 -0.58
C THR A 112 -7.15 -0.02 -1.38
N ILE A 113 -8.21 0.79 -1.26
CA ILE A 113 -9.42 0.66 -2.05
C ILE A 113 -9.51 1.89 -2.93
N ARG A 114 -9.68 1.69 -4.24
CA ARG A 114 -9.73 2.76 -5.22
C ARG A 114 -10.92 2.57 -6.14
N ASP A 115 -11.67 3.64 -6.34
CA ASP A 115 -12.72 3.68 -7.36
C ASP A 115 -12.12 4.22 -8.66
N ILE A 116 -12.45 3.58 -9.79
CA ILE A 116 -12.03 4.02 -11.12
C ILE A 116 -13.22 4.03 -12.07
N VAL A 117 -13.12 4.87 -13.10
CA VAL A 117 -14.03 4.87 -14.25
C VAL A 117 -13.18 4.63 -15.50
N VAL A 118 -13.60 3.66 -16.31
CA VAL A 118 -13.00 3.28 -17.59
C VAL A 118 -13.86 3.78 -18.75
#